data_AF-A0A432R698-F1
#
_entry.id   AF-A0A432R698-F1
#
_cell.length_a   1.000
_cell.length_b   1.000
_cell.length_c   1.000
_cell.angle_alpha   90.00
_cell.angle_beta   90.00
_cell.angle_gamma   90.00
#
_symmetry.space_group_name_H-M   'P 1'
#
loop_
_entity.id
_entity.type
_entity.pdbx_description
1 polymer ?
#
loop_
_entity_poly.entity_id
_entity_poly.type
_entity_poly.pdbx_seq_one_letter_code
_entity_poly.pdbx_strand_id
1 'polypeptide(L)'
;MEEAFGSGRTAAGVVYFGATRVSSTIVELRGHGSLILGCRRPPCSRLLGALADLLSKGGLSVRLVGSIEPYRWLKLIVNAAINPVTAIACKPNRVILEDDSARNLALALAREAFYVSKLVGVRLPTSNVEGEVVKAARATADNYSSMLQDIIRGRPTEIDYINGAVVHAARRKGASAPVNEAVVLSVKLLESRGSCRMEFPLKDS
;
A
#
# COMPACT_ATOMS: atom_id res chain seq x y z
N MET A 1 17.66 7.72 4.92
CA MET A 1 17.87 8.55 3.72
C MET A 1 18.08 10.01 4.05
N GLU A 2 17.10 10.75 4.59
CA GLU A 2 17.32 12.17 4.94
C GLU A 2 18.41 12.37 6.01
N GLU A 3 18.51 11.49 7.01
CA GLU A 3 19.60 11.52 8.00
C GLU A 3 20.97 11.26 7.38
N ALA A 4 21.02 10.41 6.35
CA ALA A 4 22.28 10.02 5.71
C ALA A 4 22.74 11.02 4.62
N PHE A 5 21.80 11.59 3.86
CA PHE A 5 22.08 12.39 2.67
C PHE A 5 21.66 13.86 2.81
N GLY A 6 20.86 14.22 3.82
CA GLY A 6 20.29 15.55 4.02
C GLY A 6 19.06 15.79 3.14
N SER A 7 18.09 16.56 3.66
CA SER A 7 16.82 16.85 2.99
C SER A 7 16.97 17.53 1.62
N GLY A 8 18.02 18.34 1.42
CA GLY A 8 18.31 19.00 0.14
C GLY A 8 18.77 18.06 -0.99
N ARG A 9 19.14 16.82 -0.67
CA ARG A 9 19.63 15.81 -1.63
C ARG A 9 18.74 14.57 -1.71
N THR A 10 17.54 14.64 -1.14
CA THR A 10 16.57 13.53 -1.17
C THR A 10 15.29 13.95 -1.85
N ALA A 11 14.77 13.07 -2.71
CA ALA A 11 13.41 13.14 -3.23
C ALA A 11 12.64 11.90 -2.77
N ALA A 12 11.31 12.00 -2.77
CA ALA A 12 10.42 10.90 -2.45
C ALA A 12 9.41 10.73 -3.58
N GLY A 13 9.09 9.47 -3.88
CA GLY A 13 8.19 9.12 -4.97
C GLY A 13 7.10 8.14 -4.55
N VAL A 14 5.94 8.23 -5.21
CA VAL A 14 4.89 7.21 -5.17
C VAL A 14 4.71 6.65 -6.57
N VAL A 15 4.92 5.34 -6.70
CA VAL A 15 4.93 4.61 -7.97
C VAL A 15 3.58 3.92 -8.17
N TYR A 16 3.06 3.97 -9.41
CA TYR A 16 1.77 3.38 -9.81
C TYR A 16 1.92 2.39 -10.98
N PHE A 17 2.98 1.59 -10.96
CA PHE A 17 3.12 0.43 -11.84
C PHE A 17 3.60 -0.77 -11.02
N GLY A 18 3.25 -1.97 -11.46
CA GLY A 18 3.77 -3.22 -10.91
C GLY A 18 5.04 -3.61 -11.64
N ALA A 19 6.00 -4.17 -10.91
CA ALA A 19 7.17 -4.82 -11.48
C ALA A 19 7.36 -6.16 -10.78
N THR A 20 7.34 -7.25 -11.55
CA THR A 20 7.55 -8.60 -11.03
C THR A 20 8.84 -9.14 -11.57
N ARG A 21 9.77 -9.51 -10.69
CA ARG A 21 10.98 -10.23 -11.09
C ARG A 21 10.60 -11.68 -11.45
N VAL A 22 10.73 -12.04 -12.72
CA VAL A 22 10.44 -13.39 -13.24
C VAL A 22 11.67 -14.29 -13.10
N SER A 23 12.87 -13.73 -13.34
CA SER A 23 14.13 -14.46 -13.22
C SER A 23 15.26 -13.53 -12.73
N SER A 24 16.50 -14.03 -12.73
CA SER A 24 17.66 -13.19 -12.41
C SER A 24 17.83 -12.00 -13.37
N THR A 25 17.34 -12.12 -14.60
CA THR A 25 17.55 -11.18 -15.72
C THR A 25 16.25 -10.62 -16.32
N ILE A 26 15.08 -11.15 -15.96
CA ILE A 26 13.79 -10.75 -16.54
C ILE A 26 12.91 -10.12 -15.46
N VAL A 27 12.40 -8.92 -15.78
CA VAL A 27 11.38 -8.21 -15.01
C VAL A 27 10.18 -7.95 -15.91
N GLU A 28 9.01 -8.41 -15.49
CA GLU A 28 7.75 -8.10 -16.14
C GLU A 28 7.18 -6.80 -15.54
N LEU A 29 6.94 -5.81 -16.39
CA LEU A 29 6.28 -4.56 -16.01
C LEU A 29 4.77 -4.68 -16.24
N ARG A 30 3.98 -4.27 -15.24
CA ARG A 30 2.51 -4.27 -15.31
C ARG A 30 1.98 -2.86 -15.10
N GLY A 31 1.18 -2.39 -16.06
CA GLY A 31 0.58 -1.05 -16.04
C GLY A 31 1.45 0.04 -16.66
N HIS A 32 0.88 1.24 -16.81
CA HIS A 32 1.59 2.40 -17.36
C HIS A 32 2.47 3.04 -16.29
N GLY A 33 3.77 3.16 -16.58
CA GLY A 33 4.81 3.61 -15.66
C GLY A 33 4.62 5.05 -15.17
N SER A 34 3.79 5.27 -14.15
CA SER A 34 3.52 6.60 -13.59
C SER A 34 4.11 6.77 -12.18
N LEU A 35 4.61 7.98 -11.93
CA LEU A 35 5.34 8.36 -10.72
C LEU A 35 4.92 9.75 -10.27
N ILE A 36 4.52 9.88 -9.01
CA ILE A 36 4.42 11.19 -8.36
C ILE A 36 5.72 11.44 -7.63
N LEU A 37 6.38 12.57 -7.85
CA LEU A 37 7.67 12.91 -7.25
C LEU A 37 7.59 14.23 -6.49
N GLY A 38 8.14 14.27 -5.28
CA GLY A 38 8.12 15.45 -4.41
C GLY A 38 9.14 15.37 -3.28
N CYS A 39 9.05 16.29 -2.33
CA CYS A 39 9.82 16.25 -1.09
C CYS A 39 8.91 15.86 0.09
N ARG A 40 9.50 15.26 1.13
CA ARG A 40 8.76 14.95 2.37
C ARG A 40 8.61 16.17 3.26
N ARG A 41 9.64 17.03 3.27
CA ARG A 41 9.68 18.28 4.01
C ARG A 41 9.90 19.43 3.03
N PRO A 42 8.87 20.25 2.76
CA PRO A 42 9.03 21.46 1.96
C PRO A 42 9.99 22.46 2.63
N PRO A 43 10.68 23.32 1.85
CA PRO A 43 10.66 23.39 0.39
C PRO A 43 11.43 22.24 -0.27
N CYS A 44 11.05 21.87 -1.49
CA CYS A 44 11.73 20.81 -2.23
C CYS A 44 13.10 21.25 -2.76
N SER A 45 13.99 20.27 -2.98
CA SER A 45 15.28 20.50 -3.63
C SER A 45 15.11 21.15 -5.00
N ARG A 46 16.01 22.08 -5.35
CA ARG A 46 16.08 22.69 -6.69
C ARG A 46 16.35 21.67 -7.80
N LEU A 47 16.92 20.51 -7.45
CA LEU A 47 17.23 19.43 -8.39
C LEU A 47 16.00 18.56 -8.74
N LEU A 48 14.85 18.76 -8.08
CA LEU A 48 13.67 17.91 -8.26
C LEU A 48 13.15 17.91 -9.71
N GLY A 49 13.21 19.07 -10.39
CA GLY A 49 12.83 19.20 -11.80
C GLY A 49 13.74 18.39 -12.72
N ALA A 50 15.05 18.56 -12.58
CA ALA A 50 16.04 17.82 -13.38
C ALA A 50 15.91 16.30 -13.18
N LEU A 51 15.61 15.85 -11.96
CA LEU A 51 15.33 14.43 -11.69
C LEU A 51 14.06 13.95 -12.41
N ALA A 52 12.98 14.73 -12.39
CA ALA A 52 11.75 14.38 -13.10
C ALA A 52 11.96 14.32 -14.62
N ASP A 53 12.76 15.22 -15.20
CA ASP A 53 13.09 15.22 -16.62
C ASP A 53 13.88 13.95 -17.01
N LEU A 54 14.87 13.57 -16.20
CA LEU A 54 15.64 12.34 -16.42
C LEU A 54 14.76 11.10 -16.38
N LEU A 55 13.89 10.99 -15.37
CA LEU A 55 12.96 9.87 -15.24
C LEU A 55 11.94 9.84 -16.37
N SER A 56 11.49 11.01 -16.84
CA SER A 56 10.56 11.12 -17.97
C SER A 56 11.21 10.71 -19.29
N LYS A 57 12.47 11.08 -19.52
CA LYS A 57 13.27 10.58 -20.66
C LYS A 57 13.43 9.05 -20.63
N GLY A 58 13.41 8.45 -19.44
CA GLY A 58 13.37 7.00 -19.23
C GLY A 58 12.01 6.33 -19.48
N GLY A 59 11.00 7.08 -19.92
CA GLY A 59 9.68 6.56 -20.27
C GLY A 59 8.65 6.59 -19.12
N LEU A 60 8.98 7.18 -17.97
CA LEU A 60 8.01 7.36 -16.89
C LEU A 60 7.13 8.60 -17.11
N SER A 61 5.84 8.49 -16.81
CA SER A 61 4.96 9.64 -16.65
C SER A 61 5.17 10.22 -15.25
N VAL A 62 5.93 11.31 -15.15
CA VAL A 62 6.30 11.92 -13.86
C VAL A 62 5.44 13.15 -13.56
N ARG A 63 4.84 13.19 -12.37
CA ARG A 63 4.12 14.36 -11.86
C ARG A 63 4.81 14.94 -10.64
N LEU A 64 5.25 16.20 -10.73
CA LEU A 64 5.87 16.92 -9.63
C LEU A 64 4.83 17.46 -8.63
N VAL A 65 5.16 17.40 -7.33
CA VAL A 65 4.36 17.95 -6.24
C VAL A 65 5.24 18.62 -5.19
N GLY A 66 4.72 19.69 -4.58
CA GLY A 66 5.44 20.42 -3.52
C GLY A 66 5.54 19.65 -2.19
N SER A 67 4.68 18.68 -1.95
CA SER A 67 4.79 17.73 -0.84
C SER A 67 4.28 16.37 -1.26
N ILE A 68 5.04 15.32 -0.96
CA ILE A 68 4.66 13.95 -1.30
C ILE A 68 3.74 13.32 -0.24
N GLU A 69 3.69 13.88 0.98
CA GLU A 69 3.02 13.27 2.13
C GLU A 69 1.52 12.99 1.88
N PRO A 70 0.72 13.88 1.26
CA PRO A 70 -0.67 13.58 0.91
C PRO A 70 -0.84 12.34 0.03
N TYR A 71 0.07 12.14 -0.93
CA TYR A 71 0.02 11.02 -1.87
C TYR A 71 0.57 9.73 -1.26
N ARG A 72 1.57 9.83 -0.37
CA ARG A 72 2.06 8.69 0.43
C ARG A 72 0.97 8.17 1.34
N TRP A 73 0.24 9.06 2.03
CA TRP A 73 -0.87 8.65 2.89
C TRP A 73 -2.04 8.08 2.08
N LEU A 74 -2.38 8.66 0.93
CA LEU A 74 -3.41 8.06 0.08
C LEU A 74 -3.03 6.65 -0.37
N LYS A 75 -1.77 6.44 -0.80
CA LYS A 75 -1.28 5.12 -1.20
C LYS A 75 -1.26 4.14 -0.02
N LEU A 76 -0.84 4.61 1.16
CA LEU A 76 -0.88 3.84 2.41
C LEU A 76 -2.29 3.37 2.72
N ILE A 77 -3.29 4.26 2.66
CA ILE A 77 -4.71 3.96 2.92
C ILE A 77 -5.22 2.89 1.94
N VAL A 78 -4.95 3.05 0.64
CA VAL A 78 -5.38 2.06 -0.37
C VAL A 78 -4.73 0.70 -0.12
N ASN A 79 -3.42 0.66 0.15
CA ASN A 79 -2.73 -0.59 0.45
C ASN A 79 -3.23 -1.22 1.77
N ALA A 80 -3.47 -0.41 2.81
CA ALA A 80 -3.99 -0.85 4.11
C ALA A 80 -5.40 -1.46 4.01
N ALA A 81 -6.19 -1.00 3.05
CA ALA A 81 -7.53 -1.51 2.79
C ALA A 81 -7.53 -2.80 1.95
N ILE A 82 -6.66 -2.92 0.96
CA ILE A 82 -6.70 -4.03 -0.02
C ILE A 82 -5.77 -5.18 0.38
N ASN A 83 -4.51 -4.88 0.70
CA ASN A 83 -3.46 -5.89 0.86
C ASN A 83 -3.78 -6.93 1.95
N PRO A 84 -4.13 -6.53 3.19
CA PRO A 84 -4.40 -7.53 4.21
C PRO A 84 -5.72 -8.27 3.99
N VAL A 85 -6.75 -7.61 3.45
CA VAL A 85 -8.05 -8.25 3.21
C VAL A 85 -7.91 -9.36 2.17
N THR A 86 -7.20 -9.08 1.08
CA THR A 86 -6.90 -10.08 0.05
C THR A 86 -6.02 -11.22 0.58
N ALA A 87 -5.04 -10.90 1.44
CA ALA A 87 -4.21 -11.90 2.10
C ALA A 87 -5.02 -12.84 3.02
N ILE A 88 -5.91 -12.27 3.85
CA ILE A 88 -6.79 -13.04 4.73
C ILE A 88 -7.78 -13.88 3.93
N ALA A 89 -8.37 -13.33 2.87
CA ALA A 89 -9.33 -14.02 2.02
C ALA A 89 -8.68 -15.06 1.08
N CYS A 90 -7.35 -15.03 0.93
CA CYS A 90 -6.61 -15.81 -0.06
C CYS A 90 -7.19 -15.67 -1.49
N LYS A 91 -7.57 -14.45 -1.88
CA LYS A 91 -8.23 -14.15 -3.15
C LYS A 91 -7.59 -12.93 -3.85
N PRO A 92 -7.70 -12.82 -5.19
CA PRO A 92 -7.25 -11.64 -5.93
C PRO A 92 -8.08 -10.40 -5.57
N ASN A 93 -7.60 -9.22 -5.99
CA ASN A 93 -8.17 -7.93 -5.57
C ASN A 93 -9.66 -7.76 -5.91
N ARG A 94 -10.21 -8.49 -6.90
CA ARG A 94 -11.65 -8.49 -7.20
C ARG A 94 -12.54 -8.90 -6.03
N VAL A 95 -12.02 -9.61 -5.03
CA VAL A 95 -12.80 -9.99 -3.84
C VAL A 95 -13.43 -8.77 -3.14
N ILE A 96 -12.75 -7.60 -3.18
CA ILE A 96 -13.27 -6.33 -2.65
C ILE A 96 -14.52 -5.85 -3.42
N LEU A 97 -14.69 -6.29 -4.66
CA LEU A 97 -15.81 -5.93 -5.53
C LEU A 97 -16.94 -6.95 -5.51
N GLU A 98 -16.70 -8.18 -5.07
CA GLU A 98 -17.64 -9.30 -5.21
C GLU A 98 -18.15 -9.84 -3.88
N ASP A 99 -17.38 -9.68 -2.80
CA ASP A 99 -17.73 -10.16 -1.47
C ASP A 99 -18.02 -8.97 -0.54
N ASP A 100 -19.23 -8.91 0.01
CA ASP A 100 -19.66 -7.81 0.86
C ASP A 100 -18.87 -7.73 2.17
N SER A 101 -18.43 -8.87 2.73
CA SER A 101 -17.63 -8.89 3.95
C SER A 101 -16.23 -8.33 3.71
N ALA A 102 -15.58 -8.76 2.62
CA ALA A 102 -14.28 -8.24 2.20
C ALA A 102 -14.36 -6.75 1.88
N ARG A 103 -15.40 -6.33 1.15
CA ARG A 103 -15.64 -4.91 0.84
C ARG A 103 -15.80 -4.10 2.12
N ASN A 104 -16.69 -4.51 3.02
CA ASN A 104 -16.98 -3.77 4.24
C ASN A 104 -15.74 -3.64 5.14
N LEU A 105 -14.94 -4.70 5.26
CA LEU A 105 -13.67 -4.65 6.00
C LEU A 105 -12.67 -3.68 5.34
N ALA A 106 -12.49 -3.73 4.02
CA ALA A 106 -11.59 -2.83 3.31
C ALA A 106 -12.01 -1.36 3.46
N LEU A 107 -13.30 -1.05 3.36
CA LEU A 107 -13.81 0.31 3.54
C LEU A 107 -13.66 0.78 5.00
N ALA A 108 -13.87 -0.09 5.98
CA ALA A 108 -13.63 0.23 7.39
C ALA A 108 -12.16 0.57 7.67
N LEU A 109 -11.23 -0.23 7.16
CA LEU A 109 -9.79 0.02 7.24
C LEU A 109 -9.42 1.38 6.63
N ALA A 110 -9.99 1.68 5.45
CA ALA A 110 -9.73 2.93 4.75
C ALA A 110 -10.24 4.16 5.51
N ARG A 111 -11.46 4.09 6.07
CA ARG A 111 -12.06 5.15 6.90
C ARG A 111 -11.21 5.45 8.12
N GLU A 112 -10.79 4.41 8.83
CA GLU A 112 -9.96 4.55 10.03
C GLU A 112 -8.59 5.16 9.70
N ALA A 113 -7.93 4.66 8.66
CA ALA A 113 -6.65 5.22 8.21
C ALA A 113 -6.77 6.67 7.71
N PHE A 114 -7.90 7.03 7.07
CA PHE A 114 -8.20 8.40 6.69
C PHE A 114 -8.41 9.31 7.91
N TYR A 115 -9.13 8.86 8.93
CA TYR A 115 -9.26 9.59 10.18
C TYR A 115 -7.89 9.85 10.82
N VAL A 116 -7.03 8.83 10.88
CA VAL A 116 -5.65 8.98 11.40
C VAL A 116 -4.84 9.97 10.57
N SER A 117 -4.99 9.98 9.25
CA SER A 117 -4.30 10.95 8.38
C SER A 117 -4.63 12.41 8.75
N LYS A 118 -5.89 12.68 9.12
CA LYS A 118 -6.32 14.01 9.59
C LYS A 118 -5.70 14.35 10.94
N LEU A 119 -5.67 13.40 11.88
CA LEU A 119 -5.07 13.59 13.21
C LEU A 119 -3.58 13.95 13.15
N VAL A 120 -2.85 13.43 12.15
CA VAL A 120 -1.44 13.75 11.93
C VAL A 120 -1.22 15.00 11.07
N GLY A 121 -2.28 15.73 10.72
CA GLY A 121 -2.20 16.98 9.97
C GLY A 121 -1.98 16.79 8.47
N VAL A 122 -2.23 15.60 7.92
CA VAL A 122 -2.10 15.34 6.49
C VAL A 122 -3.45 15.54 5.80
N ARG A 123 -3.50 16.54 4.92
CA ARG A 123 -4.64 16.77 4.02
C ARG A 123 -4.44 15.98 2.73
N LEU A 124 -5.26 14.96 2.51
CA LEU A 124 -5.23 14.14 1.31
C LEU A 124 -5.69 14.92 0.06
N PRO A 125 -5.29 14.49 -1.15
CA PRO A 125 -5.76 15.09 -2.40
C PRO A 125 -7.23 14.78 -2.73
N THR A 126 -7.88 13.92 -1.94
CA THR A 126 -9.29 13.56 -2.07
C THR A 126 -9.87 13.26 -0.69
N SER A 127 -11.17 13.54 -0.50
CA SER A 127 -11.94 13.10 0.66
C SER A 127 -12.62 11.74 0.46
N ASN A 128 -12.76 11.29 -0.79
CA ASN A 128 -13.42 10.03 -1.14
C ASN A 128 -12.42 8.86 -1.15
N VAL A 129 -11.87 8.52 0.01
CA VAL A 129 -10.87 7.43 0.13
C VAL A 129 -11.45 6.06 -0.20
N GLU A 130 -12.73 5.83 0.06
CA GLU A 130 -13.44 4.59 -0.29
C GLU A 130 -13.55 4.42 -1.79
N GLY A 131 -13.87 5.49 -2.51
CA GLY A 131 -13.85 5.52 -3.96
C GLY A 131 -12.48 5.17 -4.54
N GLU A 132 -11.40 5.67 -3.95
CA GLU A 132 -10.04 5.31 -4.36
C GLU A 132 -9.70 3.83 -4.10
N VAL A 133 -10.18 3.26 -2.99
CA VAL A 133 -10.04 1.81 -2.72
C VAL A 133 -10.78 0.98 -3.77
N VAL A 134 -12.05 1.29 -4.04
CA VAL A 134 -12.85 0.57 -5.04
C VAL A 134 -12.25 0.73 -6.44
N LYS A 135 -11.80 1.93 -6.79
CA LYS A 135 -11.14 2.21 -8.07
C LYS A 135 -9.85 1.41 -8.21
N ALA A 136 -9.02 1.37 -7.17
CA ALA A 136 -7.78 0.58 -7.17
C ALA A 136 -8.05 -0.92 -7.27
N ALA A 137 -9.02 -1.44 -6.49
CA ALA A 137 -9.44 -2.84 -6.56
C ALA A 137 -9.93 -3.21 -7.97
N ARG A 138 -10.73 -2.35 -8.62
CA ARG A 138 -11.20 -2.54 -10.00
C ARG A 138 -10.07 -2.50 -11.02
N ALA A 139 -9.18 -1.52 -10.94
CA ALA A 139 -8.06 -1.39 -11.86
C ALA A 139 -7.05 -2.55 -11.75
N THR A 140 -7.09 -3.29 -10.65
CA THR A 140 -6.16 -4.40 -10.36
C THR A 140 -6.89 -5.70 -10.03
N ALA A 141 -8.15 -5.85 -10.50
CA ALA A 141 -9.06 -6.91 -10.06
C ALA A 141 -8.48 -8.33 -10.19
N ASP A 142 -7.73 -8.58 -11.26
CA ASP A 142 -7.14 -9.89 -11.57
C ASP A 142 -5.73 -10.07 -10.98
N ASN A 143 -5.20 -9.05 -10.30
CA ASN A 143 -3.91 -9.13 -9.62
C ASN A 143 -4.06 -9.66 -8.19
N TYR A 144 -3.06 -10.40 -7.74
CA TYR A 144 -2.83 -10.70 -6.33
C TYR A 144 -2.03 -9.58 -5.67
N SER A 145 -2.44 -9.13 -4.49
CA SER A 145 -1.69 -8.13 -3.72
C SER A 145 -0.29 -8.63 -3.35
N SER A 146 0.65 -7.71 -3.14
CA SER A 146 2.02 -8.03 -2.69
C SER A 146 2.00 -8.87 -1.43
N MET A 147 1.19 -8.47 -0.44
CA MET A 147 1.05 -9.16 0.83
C MET A 147 0.55 -10.60 0.68
N LEU A 148 -0.46 -10.85 -0.17
CA LEU A 148 -0.91 -12.22 -0.44
C LEU A 148 0.20 -13.04 -1.12
N GLN A 149 0.94 -12.46 -2.07
CA GLN A 149 2.07 -13.14 -2.69
C GLN A 149 3.17 -13.50 -1.67
N ASP A 150 3.44 -12.63 -0.70
CA ASP A 150 4.41 -12.89 0.38
C ASP A 150 3.92 -14.01 1.30
N ILE A 151 2.64 -14.01 1.68
CA ILE A 151 2.03 -15.11 2.45
C ILE A 151 2.15 -16.44 1.71
N ILE A 152 1.80 -16.49 0.42
CA ILE A 152 1.91 -17.70 -0.41
C ILE A 152 3.36 -18.20 -0.49
N ARG A 153 4.33 -17.28 -0.54
CA ARG A 153 5.77 -17.58 -0.61
C ARG A 153 6.41 -17.83 0.76
N GLY A 154 5.65 -17.77 1.85
CA GLY A 154 6.17 -17.92 3.21
C GLY A 154 7.17 -16.84 3.61
N ARG A 155 7.02 -15.62 3.06
CA ARG A 155 7.88 -14.47 3.37
C ARG A 155 7.21 -13.55 4.39
N PRO A 156 8.00 -12.85 5.23
CA PRO A 156 7.47 -11.76 6.03
C PRO A 156 6.79 -10.71 5.14
N THR A 157 5.63 -10.22 5.56
CA THR A 157 4.89 -9.20 4.84
C THR A 157 5.26 -7.79 5.30
N GLU A 158 4.79 -6.80 4.55
CA GLU A 158 4.89 -5.38 4.90
C GLU A 158 3.80 -4.89 5.90
N ILE A 159 3.09 -5.78 6.58
CA ILE A 159 1.92 -5.42 7.43
C ILE A 159 2.24 -4.39 8.51
N ASP A 160 3.41 -4.48 9.15
CA ASP A 160 3.86 -3.54 10.18
C ASP A 160 4.13 -2.14 9.62
N TYR A 161 4.50 -2.05 8.34
CA TYR A 161 4.79 -0.80 7.65
C TYR A 161 3.57 -0.20 6.93
N ILE A 162 2.49 -0.99 6.79
CA ILE A 162 1.21 -0.54 6.24
C ILE A 162 0.23 -0.28 7.38
N ASN A 163 -0.51 -1.29 7.83
CA ASN A 163 -1.55 -1.12 8.85
C ASN A 163 -0.90 -0.82 10.21
N GLY A 164 0.26 -1.40 10.51
CA GLY A 164 1.02 -1.08 11.72
C GLY A 164 1.48 0.39 11.77
N ALA A 165 1.81 0.99 10.62
CA ALA A 165 2.15 2.41 10.54
C ALA A 165 0.94 3.32 10.84
N VAL A 166 -0.27 2.91 10.42
CA VAL A 166 -1.53 3.60 10.79
C VAL A 166 -1.77 3.51 12.30
N VAL A 167 -1.66 2.32 12.88
CA VAL A 167 -1.81 2.09 14.33
C VAL A 167 -0.82 2.93 15.13
N HIS A 168 0.45 2.91 14.74
CA HIS A 168 1.48 3.68 15.41
C HIS A 168 1.26 5.20 15.27
N ALA A 169 0.81 5.67 14.10
CA ALA A 169 0.48 7.08 13.90
C ALA A 169 -0.70 7.54 14.77
N ALA A 170 -1.73 6.71 14.93
CA ALA A 170 -2.86 6.97 15.83
C ALA A 170 -2.39 7.09 17.29
N ARG A 171 -1.60 6.11 17.76
CA ARG A 171 -1.10 6.07 19.13
C ARG A 171 -0.27 7.30 19.50
N ARG A 172 0.59 7.79 18.60
CA ARG A 172 1.35 9.03 18.82
C ARG A 172 0.48 10.29 18.97
N LYS A 173 -0.79 10.22 18.57
CA LYS A 173 -1.78 11.29 18.73
C LYS A 173 -2.76 11.02 19.87
N GLY A 174 -2.52 10.00 20.70
CA GLY A 174 -3.43 9.61 21.77
C GLY A 174 -4.74 8.98 21.27
N ALA A 175 -4.77 8.48 20.03
CA ALA A 175 -5.92 7.82 19.43
C ALA A 175 -5.66 6.32 19.20
N SER A 176 -6.71 5.56 18.91
CA SER A 176 -6.64 4.15 18.52
C SER A 176 -7.02 3.95 17.06
N ALA A 177 -6.54 2.85 16.48
CA ALA A 177 -6.94 2.36 15.15
C ALA A 177 -7.25 0.85 15.24
N PRO A 178 -8.31 0.47 15.99
CA PRO A 178 -8.59 -0.92 16.35
C PRO A 178 -8.81 -1.85 15.16
N VAL A 179 -9.43 -1.37 14.06
CA VAL A 179 -9.68 -2.24 12.88
C VAL A 179 -8.36 -2.57 12.20
N ASN A 180 -7.48 -1.58 12.02
CA ASN A 180 -6.14 -1.78 11.51
C ASN A 180 -5.30 -2.66 12.45
N GLU A 181 -5.41 -2.48 13.76
CA GLU A 181 -4.70 -3.30 14.75
C GLU A 181 -5.13 -4.78 14.70
N ALA A 182 -6.43 -5.05 14.64
CA ALA A 182 -6.95 -6.41 14.53
C ALA A 182 -6.44 -7.12 13.26
N VAL A 183 -6.36 -6.38 12.15
CA VAL A 183 -5.85 -6.90 10.88
C VAL A 183 -4.34 -7.12 10.91
N VAL A 184 -3.56 -6.27 11.59
CA VAL A 184 -2.14 -6.52 11.84
C VAL A 184 -1.95 -7.86 12.54
N LEU A 185 -2.68 -8.09 13.63
CA LEU A 185 -2.60 -9.34 14.39
C LEU A 185 -3.02 -10.55 13.56
N SER A 186 -4.07 -10.39 12.73
CA SER A 186 -4.57 -11.46 11.86
C SER A 186 -3.54 -11.87 10.81
N VAL A 187 -2.88 -10.90 10.16
CA VAL A 187 -1.84 -11.20 9.17
C VAL A 187 -0.59 -11.77 9.83
N LYS A 188 -0.19 -11.29 11.02
CA LYS A 188 0.90 -11.92 11.78
C LYS A 188 0.63 -13.37 12.14
N LEU A 189 -0.63 -13.68 12.47
CA LEU A 189 -1.05 -15.07 12.67
C LEU A 189 -0.92 -15.87 11.37
N LEU A 190 -1.27 -15.31 10.21
CA LEU A 190 -1.07 -15.96 8.91
C LEU A 190 0.42 -16.19 8.59
N GLU A 191 1.29 -15.24 8.88
CA GLU A 191 2.75 -15.36 8.71
C GLU A 191 3.32 -16.51 9.56
N SER A 192 2.88 -16.60 10.83
CA SER A 192 3.34 -17.63 11.76
C SER A 192 2.89 -19.05 11.36
N ARG A 193 1.84 -19.16 10.55
CA ARG A 193 1.24 -20.44 10.16
C ARG A 193 1.99 -21.17 9.04
N GLY A 194 3.01 -20.57 8.42
CA GLY A 194 3.90 -21.17 7.43
C GLY A 194 3.23 -22.19 6.50
N SER A 195 2.72 -21.77 5.34
CA SER A 195 2.04 -22.63 4.35
C SER A 195 1.13 -23.68 5.00
N CYS A 196 -0.05 -23.25 5.47
CA CYS A 196 -1.13 -24.17 5.83
C CYS A 196 -1.47 -24.99 4.57
N ARG A 197 -0.85 -26.17 4.42
CA ARG A 197 -1.35 -27.20 3.53
C ARG A 197 -2.74 -27.52 4.06
N MET A 198 -3.76 -27.25 3.26
CA MET A 198 -5.10 -27.76 3.50
C MET A 198 -5.03 -29.29 3.31
N GLU A 199 -4.58 -30.02 4.32
CA GLU A 199 -4.90 -31.43 4.48
C GLU A 199 -6.15 -31.50 5.36
N PHE A 200 -7.30 -31.30 4.75
CA PHE A 200 -8.48 -32.01 5.24
C PHE A 200 -8.51 -33.34 4.48
N PRO A 201 -8.31 -34.49 5.15
CA PRO A 201 -8.66 -35.75 4.52
C PRO A 201 -10.15 -35.68 4.21
N LEU A 202 -10.51 -35.78 2.93
CA LEU A 202 -11.85 -36.20 2.56
C LEU A 202 -12.09 -37.50 3.32
N LYS A 203 -12.98 -37.49 4.31
CA LYS A 203 -13.53 -38.72 4.83
C LYS A 203 -14.38 -39.28 3.70
N ASP A 204 -13.91 -40.36 3.11
CA ASP A 204 -14.77 -41.25 2.35
C ASP A 204 -15.86 -41.77 3.30
N SER A 205 -17.10 -41.36 3.03
CA SER A 205 -18.32 -42.01 3.50
C SER A 205 -19.44 -41.71 2.53
#